data_AF-A0A0Q5JT63-F1
#
_entry.id   AF-A0A0Q5JT63-F1
#
_cell.length_a   1.000
_cell.length_b   1.000
_cell.length_c   1.000
_cell.angle_alpha   90.00
_cell.angle_beta   90.00
_cell.angle_gamma   90.00
#
_symmetry.space_group_name_H-M   'P 1'
#
loop_
_entity.id
_entity.type
_entity.pdbx_description
1 polymer ?
#
loop_
_entity_poly.entity_id
_entity_poly.type
_entity_poly.pdbx_seq_one_letter_code
_entity_poly.pdbx_strand_id
1 'polypeptide(L)'
;MPTDVRVVVAYDGPARKVSGMNEGLSTDGVDRVRCIHPWCVTEHGATVHPDDEDHRSTGVALTVRGRRAEARGPGEETELELGALRRAGEFETWIVIETGIGASLALTRDGAQLLLRRLRDLIAPDGILGRDGDES
;
A
#
# COMPACT_ATOMS: atom_id res chain seq x y z
N MET A 1 -18.67 -6.98 13.52
CA MET A 1 -17.26 -6.90 13.97
C MET A 1 -16.75 -5.53 13.57
N PRO A 2 -16.25 -4.68 14.48
CA PRO A 2 -15.61 -3.44 14.07
C PRO A 2 -14.26 -3.77 13.44
N THR A 3 -14.02 -3.29 12.22
CA THR A 3 -12.70 -3.42 11.58
C THR A 3 -11.80 -2.35 12.18
N ASP A 4 -10.81 -2.76 12.98
CA ASP A 4 -9.79 -1.87 13.53
C ASP A 4 -8.94 -1.34 12.36
N VAL A 5 -9.30 -0.16 11.84
CA VAL A 5 -8.47 0.57 10.88
C VAL A 5 -7.36 1.25 11.65
N ARG A 6 -6.10 0.92 11.35
CA ARG A 6 -4.92 1.52 11.99
C ARG A 6 -4.03 2.14 10.93
N VAL A 7 -3.44 3.29 11.20
CA VAL A 7 -2.42 3.88 10.33
C VAL A 7 -1.11 3.13 10.60
N VAL A 8 -0.54 2.51 9.58
CA VAL A 8 0.77 1.85 9.67
C VAL A 8 1.78 2.74 8.97
N VAL A 9 2.98 2.87 9.52
CA VAL A 9 4.09 3.56 8.85
C VAL A 9 4.91 2.48 8.16
N ALA A 10 4.91 2.46 6.82
CA ALA A 10 5.80 1.61 6.05
C ALA A 10 7.27 1.92 6.41
N TYR A 11 7.86 1.10 7.27
CA TYR A 11 9.30 1.07 7.52
C TYR A 11 9.91 0.02 6.59
N ASP A 12 10.17 0.41 5.34
CA ASP A 12 11.21 -0.22 4.53
C ASP A 12 11.80 0.83 3.59
N GLY A 13 12.77 1.58 4.12
CA GLY A 13 13.74 2.31 3.34
C GLY A 13 14.77 1.34 2.70
N PRO A 14 15.53 1.76 1.69
CA PRO A 14 16.36 0.89 0.87
C PRO A 14 17.60 0.37 1.63
N ALA A 15 17.43 -0.69 2.42
CA ALA A 15 18.55 -1.41 3.02
C ALA A 15 19.16 -2.42 2.03
N ARG A 16 20.01 -1.91 1.12
CA ARG A 16 21.28 -2.49 0.63
C ARG A 16 21.63 -1.96 -0.76
N LYS A 17 22.34 -0.83 -0.82
CA LYS A 17 23.37 -0.63 -1.84
C LYS A 17 24.60 0.03 -1.21
N VAL A 18 25.68 -0.74 -1.26
CA VAL A 18 27.10 -0.37 -1.14
C VAL A 18 27.58 0.10 0.24
N SER A 19 28.09 -0.86 1.02
CA SER A 19 29.17 -0.61 1.97
C SER A 19 30.44 -0.35 1.17
N GLY A 20 31.08 0.82 1.37
CA GLY A 20 32.40 1.10 0.83
C GLY A 20 32.71 2.59 0.62
N MET A 21 33.35 3.20 1.64
CA MET A 21 34.26 4.36 1.56
C MET A 21 33.65 5.75 1.27
N ASN A 22 33.39 6.53 2.32
CA ASN A 22 34.34 7.56 2.77
C ASN A 22 33.86 8.22 4.07
N GLU A 23 34.75 8.22 5.06
CA GLU A 23 34.62 8.94 6.32
C GLU A 23 34.55 10.45 6.09
N GLY A 24 33.70 11.11 6.88
CA GLY A 24 33.79 12.55 7.15
C GLY A 24 33.03 13.43 6.17
N LEU A 25 31.79 13.78 6.53
CA LEU A 25 31.24 15.13 6.44
C LEU A 25 29.84 15.14 7.08
N SER A 26 29.78 15.62 8.32
CA SER A 26 28.54 16.10 8.92
C SER A 26 27.89 17.10 7.98
N THR A 27 26.66 16.81 7.55
CA THR A 27 25.76 17.78 6.94
C THR A 27 24.49 17.84 7.77
N ASP A 28 24.58 18.56 8.89
CA ASP A 28 23.39 19.15 9.51
C ASP A 28 22.75 20.10 8.48
N GLY A 29 21.50 19.83 8.10
CA GLY A 29 20.65 20.79 7.41
C GLY A 29 20.36 20.55 5.93
N VAL A 30 19.98 19.32 5.53
CA VAL A 30 19.29 19.15 4.25
C VAL A 30 17.83 19.56 4.45
N ASP A 31 17.46 20.70 3.85
CA ASP A 31 16.06 21.11 3.69
C ASP A 31 15.29 19.94 3.07
N ARG A 32 14.47 19.25 3.87
CA ARG A 32 13.54 18.23 3.39
C ARG A 32 12.49 18.94 2.56
N VAL A 33 12.75 19.08 1.26
CA VAL A 33 11.77 19.59 0.30
C VAL A 33 10.53 18.73 0.41
N ARG A 34 9.39 19.33 0.76
CA ARG A 34 8.11 18.61 0.76
C ARG A 34 7.85 18.11 -0.66
N CYS A 35 7.58 16.81 -0.78
CA CYS A 35 7.23 16.19 -2.05
C CYS A 35 6.05 16.91 -2.71
N ILE A 36 6.04 16.96 -4.05
CA ILE A 36 4.89 17.43 -4.83
C ILE A 36 3.63 16.59 -4.60
N HIS A 37 3.80 15.34 -4.16
CA HIS A 37 2.71 14.45 -3.80
C HIS A 37 2.36 14.60 -2.32
N PRO A 38 1.18 15.17 -1.97
CA PRO A 38 0.82 15.49 -0.59
C PRO A 38 0.64 14.26 0.31
N TRP A 39 0.51 13.08 -0.28
CA TRP A 39 0.41 11.78 0.40
C TRP A 39 1.77 11.09 0.58
N CYS A 40 2.83 11.57 -0.07
CA CYS A 40 4.14 10.94 -0.05
C CYS A 40 4.84 11.19 1.29
N VAL A 41 5.41 10.13 1.86
CA VAL A 41 6.26 10.18 3.06
C VAL A 41 7.68 9.64 2.81
N THR A 42 8.01 9.27 1.56
CA THR A 42 9.38 8.95 1.18
C THR A 42 10.29 10.14 1.48
N GLU A 43 11.43 9.88 2.11
CA GLU A 43 12.48 10.90 2.24
C GLU A 43 13.15 11.11 0.89
N HIS A 44 13.05 12.33 0.37
CA HIS A 44 13.63 12.69 -0.93
C HIS A 44 15.03 13.27 -0.77
N GLY A 45 15.95 12.84 -1.63
CA GLY A 45 17.31 13.37 -1.66
C GLY A 45 17.36 14.75 -2.29
N ALA A 46 18.32 15.59 -1.88
CA ALA A 46 18.51 16.92 -2.48
C ALA A 46 19.17 16.89 -3.88
N THR A 47 19.76 15.75 -4.28
CA THR A 47 20.59 15.61 -5.48
C THR A 47 19.91 14.89 -6.64
N VAL A 48 18.78 14.23 -6.40
CA VAL A 48 17.92 13.61 -7.41
C VAL A 48 16.64 14.43 -7.47
N HIS A 49 16.10 14.66 -8.67
CA HIS A 49 14.84 15.39 -8.78
C HIS A 49 13.74 14.57 -8.06
N PRO A 50 12.91 15.16 -7.18
CA PRO A 50 11.93 14.40 -6.41
C PRO A 50 11.00 13.53 -7.26
N ASP A 51 10.66 13.97 -8.48
CA ASP A 51 9.82 13.19 -9.42
C ASP A 51 10.51 11.95 -10.02
N ASP A 52 11.83 11.83 -9.86
CA ASP A 52 12.63 10.68 -10.33
C ASP A 52 12.83 9.63 -9.24
N GLU A 53 12.12 9.76 -8.11
CA GLU A 53 12.18 8.82 -6.98
C GLU A 53 10.86 8.07 -6.82
N ASP A 54 10.90 6.95 -6.08
CA ASP A 54 9.70 6.22 -5.71
C ASP A 54 8.94 6.96 -4.60
N HIS A 55 7.67 7.23 -4.82
CA HIS A 55 6.79 7.91 -3.88
C HIS A 55 5.86 6.91 -3.21
N ARG A 56 5.86 6.87 -1.88
CA ARG A 56 5.03 5.97 -1.07
C ARG A 56 4.31 6.74 0.04
N SER A 57 3.05 6.40 0.28
CA SER A 57 2.30 6.89 1.44
C SER A 57 2.61 6.11 2.71
N THR A 58 2.26 6.66 3.88
CA THR A 58 2.34 5.98 5.18
C THR A 58 1.74 4.57 5.14
N GLY A 59 0.54 4.43 4.56
CA GLY A 59 -0.20 3.17 4.54
C GLY A 59 -1.32 3.14 5.61
N VAL A 60 -2.37 2.37 5.36
CA VAL A 60 -3.47 2.12 6.28
C VAL A 60 -3.65 0.61 6.40
N ALA A 61 -3.45 0.07 7.59
CA ALA A 61 -3.74 -1.32 7.89
C ALA A 61 -5.22 -1.59 8.03
N LEU A 62 -5.62 -2.71 7.45
CA LEU A 62 -6.93 -3.31 7.52
C LEU A 62 -6.77 -4.77 7.94
N THR A 63 -7.17 -5.10 9.16
CA THR A 63 -7.26 -6.50 9.58
C THR A 63 -8.48 -7.16 8.94
N VAL A 64 -8.24 -8.21 8.17
CA VAL A 64 -9.29 -9.01 7.53
C VAL A 64 -9.07 -10.49 7.83
N ARG A 65 -10.14 -11.28 7.75
CA ARG A 65 -10.00 -12.73 7.72
C ARG A 65 -9.89 -13.20 6.27
N GLY A 66 -8.77 -13.81 5.92
CA GLY A 66 -8.45 -14.23 4.56
C GLY A 66 -7.73 -15.57 4.52
N ARG A 67 -7.50 -16.06 3.32
CA ARG A 67 -6.61 -17.21 3.05
C ARG A 67 -6.08 -17.12 1.63
N ARG A 68 -4.95 -17.78 1.37
CA ARG A 68 -4.52 -18.04 -0.01
C ARG A 68 -5.58 -18.87 -0.74
N ALA A 69 -5.73 -18.65 -2.04
CA ALA A 69 -6.80 -19.27 -2.84
C ALA A 69 -6.72 -20.81 -2.82
N GLU A 70 -5.51 -21.35 -2.80
CA GLU A 70 -5.20 -22.78 -2.76
C GLU A 70 -5.34 -23.41 -1.37
N ALA A 71 -5.43 -22.60 -0.30
CA ALA A 71 -5.55 -23.10 1.06
C ALA A 71 -6.99 -23.56 1.37
N ARG A 72 -7.12 -24.63 2.18
CA ARG A 72 -8.40 -25.13 2.69
C ARG A 72 -8.65 -24.64 4.12
N GLY A 73 -9.91 -24.63 4.52
CA GLY A 73 -10.31 -24.34 5.90
C GLY A 73 -10.73 -22.89 6.16
N PRO A 74 -10.88 -22.49 7.43
CA PRO A 74 -11.58 -21.27 7.84
C PRO A 74 -10.92 -19.94 7.44
N GLY A 75 -9.65 -19.96 7.03
CA GLY A 75 -8.81 -18.77 6.90
C GLY A 75 -8.35 -18.23 8.26
N GLU A 76 -7.45 -17.25 8.21
CA GLU A 76 -6.80 -16.64 9.35
C GLU A 76 -6.92 -15.11 9.30
N GLU A 77 -6.78 -14.46 10.45
CA GLU A 77 -6.65 -13.00 10.48
C GLU A 77 -5.32 -12.61 9.82
N THR A 78 -5.40 -11.66 8.91
CA THR A 78 -4.26 -11.13 8.17
C THR A 78 -4.42 -9.63 8.03
N GLU A 79 -3.29 -8.93 8.01
CA GLU A 79 -3.26 -7.48 7.82
C GLU A 79 -3.02 -7.17 6.34
N LEU A 80 -3.92 -6.38 5.77
CA LEU A 80 -3.73 -5.76 4.47
C LEU A 80 -3.26 -4.33 4.68
N GLU A 81 -2.20 -3.91 4.01
CA GLU A 81 -1.82 -2.51 3.94
C GLU A 81 -2.40 -1.87 2.67
N LEU A 82 -3.12 -0.77 2.84
CA LEU A 82 -3.65 0.06 1.77
C LEU A 82 -2.82 1.33 1.65
N GLY A 83 -2.23 1.59 0.49
CA GLY A 83 -1.35 2.73 0.28
C GLY A 83 -1.44 3.35 -1.11
N ALA A 84 -0.72 4.44 -1.31
CA ALA A 84 -0.43 5.03 -2.61
C ALA A 84 1.04 4.79 -2.97
N LEU A 85 1.28 4.38 -4.21
CA LEU A 85 2.59 4.18 -4.80
C LEU A 85 2.64 4.89 -6.15
N ARG A 86 3.74 5.59 -6.41
CA ARG A 86 4.11 6.05 -7.75
C ARG A 86 5.60 5.81 -7.91
N ARG A 87 6.01 4.98 -8.87
CA ARG A 87 7.43 4.73 -9.08
C ARG A 87 8.08 5.81 -9.94
N ALA A 88 9.40 5.90 -9.85
CA ALA A 88 10.20 6.74 -10.70
C ALA A 88 9.86 6.51 -12.19
N GLY A 89 9.59 7.59 -12.92
CA GLY A 89 9.23 7.54 -14.34
C GLY A 89 7.79 7.12 -14.65
N GLU A 90 6.97 6.78 -13.65
CA GLU A 90 5.54 6.58 -13.84
C GLU A 90 4.78 7.91 -13.80
N PHE A 91 3.72 8.02 -14.59
CA PHE A 91 2.84 9.21 -14.60
C PHE A 91 1.64 9.08 -13.67
N GLU A 92 1.28 7.85 -13.29
CA GLU A 92 0.07 7.54 -12.56
C GLU A 92 0.37 7.12 -11.13
N THR A 93 -0.49 7.53 -10.20
CA THR A 93 -0.49 7.02 -8.83
C THR A 93 -1.36 5.78 -8.73
N TRP A 94 -0.78 4.72 -8.21
CA TRP A 94 -1.44 3.45 -7.95
C TRP A 94 -1.87 3.34 -6.50
N ILE A 95 -3.09 2.88 -6.27
CA ILE A 95 -3.56 2.39 -4.98
C ILE A 95 -3.08 0.95 -4.84
N VAL A 96 -2.24 0.68 -3.85
CA VAL A 96 -1.67 -0.63 -3.58
C VAL A 96 -2.38 -1.30 -2.42
N ILE A 97 -2.62 -2.61 -2.55
CA ILE A 97 -3.03 -3.51 -1.49
C ILE A 97 -1.89 -4.50 -1.30
N GLU A 98 -1.26 -4.48 -0.12
CA GLU A 98 -0.07 -5.28 0.18
C GLU A 98 -0.36 -6.26 1.32
N THR A 99 0.17 -7.47 1.23
CA THR A 99 0.01 -8.52 2.25
C THR A 99 1.36 -8.84 2.91
N GLY A 100 2.11 -7.86 3.41
CA GLY A 100 3.40 -8.04 4.11
C GLY A 100 4.55 -8.77 3.36
N ILE A 101 4.26 -9.38 2.20
CA ILE A 101 5.15 -10.15 1.31
C ILE A 101 5.21 -9.43 -0.06
N GLY A 102 4.94 -8.11 -0.06
CA GLY A 102 4.87 -7.25 -1.26
C GLY A 102 3.44 -6.89 -1.68
N ALA A 103 3.34 -6.05 -2.73
CA ALA A 103 2.07 -5.62 -3.30
C ALA A 103 1.35 -6.78 -3.99
N SER A 104 0.18 -7.11 -3.48
CA SER A 104 -0.69 -8.16 -4.03
C SER A 104 -1.53 -7.62 -5.19
N LEU A 105 -1.86 -6.33 -5.17
CA LEU A 105 -2.64 -5.66 -6.20
C LEU A 105 -2.31 -4.17 -6.26
N ALA A 106 -2.19 -3.62 -7.48
CA ALA A 106 -2.08 -2.20 -7.75
C ALA A 106 -3.23 -1.79 -8.68
N LEU A 107 -3.98 -0.74 -8.32
CA LEU A 107 -5.11 -0.23 -9.07
C LEU A 107 -4.95 1.26 -9.32
N THR A 108 -5.44 1.74 -10.46
CA THR A 108 -5.68 3.18 -10.59
C THR A 108 -6.74 3.62 -9.57
N ARG A 109 -6.82 4.92 -9.28
CA ARG A 109 -7.86 5.46 -8.39
C ARG A 109 -9.26 5.07 -8.85
N ASP A 110 -9.52 5.16 -10.15
CA ASP A 110 -10.82 4.82 -10.74
C ASP A 110 -11.09 3.31 -10.66
N GLY A 111 -10.07 2.49 -10.87
CA GLY A 111 -10.15 1.04 -10.69
C GLY A 111 -10.48 0.65 -9.25
N ALA A 112 -9.84 1.28 -8.26
CA ALA A 112 -10.11 1.05 -6.84
C ALA A 112 -11.55 1.46 -6.46
N GLN A 113 -12.03 2.60 -6.96
CA GLN A 113 -13.41 3.02 -6.75
C GLN A 113 -14.43 2.08 -7.40
N LEU A 114 -14.14 1.58 -8.61
CA LEU A 114 -14.98 0.60 -9.28
C LEU A 114 -15.02 -0.71 -8.48
N LEU A 115 -13.87 -1.21 -8.04
CA LEU A 115 -13.77 -2.42 -7.23
C LEU A 115 -14.58 -2.28 -5.93
N LEU A 116 -14.44 -1.16 -5.23
CA LEU A 116 -15.20 -0.88 -4.00
C LEU A 116 -16.71 -0.95 -4.25
N ARG A 117 -17.20 -0.30 -5.31
CA ARG A 117 -18.63 -0.33 -5.67
C ARG A 117 -19.09 -1.74 -6.00
N ARG A 118 -18.34 -2.45 -6.86
CA ARG A 118 -18.70 -3.80 -7.28
C ARG A 118 -18.69 -4.79 -6.14
N LEU A 119 -17.68 -4.77 -5.27
CA LEU A 119 -17.64 -5.64 -4.10
C LEU A 119 -18.85 -5.39 -3.20
N ARG A 120 -19.17 -4.12 -2.91
CA ARG A 120 -20.34 -3.76 -2.11
C ARG A 120 -21.64 -4.34 -2.67
N ASP A 121 -21.86 -4.18 -3.97
CA ASP A 121 -23.09 -4.65 -4.62
C ASP A 121 -23.14 -6.19 -4.69
N LEU A 122 -22.01 -6.84 -4.99
CA LEU A 122 -21.96 -8.28 -5.22
C LEU A 122 -22.10 -9.08 -3.93
N ILE A 123 -21.58 -8.58 -2.80
CA ILE A 123 -21.61 -9.28 -1.50
C ILE A 123 -22.80 -8.87 -0.61
N ALA A 124 -23.62 -7.91 -1.05
CA ALA A 124 -24.86 -7.55 -0.36
C ALA A 124 -25.79 -8.78 -0.26
N PRO A 125 -26.72 -8.85 0.71
CA PRO A 125 -27.59 -10.02 0.90
C PRO A 125 -28.38 -10.44 -0.36
N ASP A 126 -28.77 -9.47 -1.19
CA ASP A 126 -29.45 -9.68 -2.45
C ASP A 126 -28.50 -9.87 -3.65
N GLY A 127 -27.20 -9.60 -3.46
CA GLY A 127 -26.12 -9.74 -4.42
C GLY A 127 -25.75 -11.20 -4.70
N ILE A 128 -25.18 -11.45 -5.88
CA ILE A 128 -24.90 -12.81 -6.37
C ILE A 128 -23.90 -13.59 -5.49
N LEU A 129 -23.02 -12.90 -4.77
CA LEU A 129 -22.04 -13.50 -3.86
C LEU A 129 -22.47 -13.42 -2.38
N GLY A 130 -23.56 -12.72 -2.06
CA GLY A 130 -24.07 -12.61 -0.69
C GLY A 130 -25.08 -13.70 -0.32
N ARG A 131 -25.54 -14.50 -1.29
CA ARG A 131 -26.50 -15.61 -1.10
C ARG A 131 -25.86 -16.93 -0.70
N ASP A 132 -24.55 -16.99 -0.57
CA ASP A 132 -23.84 -18.19 -0.12
C ASP A 132 -24.23 -18.51 1.33
N GLY A 133 -25.14 -19.47 1.50
CA GLY A 133 -25.66 -19.90 2.81
C GLY A 133 -27.16 -20.23 2.87
N ASP A 134 -27.93 -19.95 1.82
CA ASP A 134 -29.40 -20.18 1.77
C ASP A 134 -29.82 -21.56 1.23
N GLU A 135 -28.91 -22.54 1.14
CA GLU A 135 -29.28 -23.93 0.86
C GLU A 135 -29.40 -24.74 2.16
N SER A 136 -30.56 -25.41 2.28
CA SER A 136 -31.10 -26.13 3.44
C SER A 136 -30.35 -27.41 3.80
#